data_AF-A0A450UIW4-F1
#
_entry.id   AF-A0A450UIW4-F1
#
_cell.length_a   1.000
_cell.length_b   1.000
_cell.length_c   1.000
_cell.angle_alpha   90.00
_cell.angle_beta   90.00
_cell.angle_gamma   90.00
#
_symmetry.space_group_name_H-M   'P 1'
#
loop_
_entity.id
_entity.type
_entity.pdbx_description
1 polymer ?
#
loop_
_entity_poly.entity_id
_entity_poly.type
_entity_poly.pdbx_seq_one_letter_code
_entity_poly.pdbx_strand_id
1 'polypeptide(L)'
;MLSPSFPLNKDYLSFLIGGGRNQEKLAVELLVDRKVVRRTSGYNGDVLDWIAWDVRPFHGRQAVLRMTDGSTDDYWGHLVVDHVVLSDEPARASVHQGRWVDHGTDFYAVQS
;
A
#
# COMPACT_ATOMS: atom_id res chain seq x y z
N MET A 1 3.94 7.71 -11.00
CA MET A 1 3.02 7.05 -11.96
C MET A 1 1.60 7.02 -11.39
N LEU A 2 0.56 7.05 -12.23
CA LEU A 2 -0.84 6.82 -11.85
C LEU A 2 -1.39 5.60 -12.60
N SER A 3 -2.21 4.78 -11.95
CA SER A 3 -2.99 3.73 -12.62
C SER A 3 -4.17 4.35 -13.39
N PRO A 4 -4.80 3.60 -14.32
CA PRO A 4 -6.17 3.88 -14.72
C PRO A 4 -7.11 3.88 -13.49
N SER A 5 -8.27 4.52 -13.64
CA SER A 5 -9.29 4.47 -12.59
C SER A 5 -9.96 3.09 -12.54
N PHE A 6 -10.25 2.61 -11.34
CA PHE A 6 -10.92 1.34 -11.10
C PHE A 6 -11.96 1.45 -9.97
N PRO A 7 -13.03 0.64 -10.00
CA PRO A 7 -14.03 0.62 -8.94
C PRO A 7 -13.52 -0.10 -7.70
N LEU A 8 -13.87 0.41 -6.51
CA LEU A 8 -13.72 -0.31 -5.25
C LEU A 8 -15.01 -1.08 -4.96
N ASN A 9 -15.08 -2.32 -5.46
CA ASN A 9 -16.24 -3.20 -5.35
C ASN A 9 -15.96 -4.49 -4.54
N LYS A 10 -14.85 -4.51 -3.80
CA LYS A 10 -14.36 -5.60 -2.97
C LYS A 10 -13.81 -5.02 -1.67
N ASP A 11 -13.79 -5.84 -0.64
CA ASP A 11 -13.47 -5.41 0.72
C ASP A 11 -12.00 -5.00 0.91
N TYR A 12 -11.09 -5.65 0.17
CA TYR A 12 -9.65 -5.45 0.30
C TYR A 12 -8.98 -5.14 -1.03
N LEU A 13 -8.04 -4.21 -1.00
CA LEU A 13 -7.03 -4.01 -2.04
C LEU A 13 -5.69 -4.52 -1.51
N SER A 14 -5.18 -5.59 -2.12
CA SER A 14 -3.93 -6.21 -1.73
C SER A 14 -2.89 -6.07 -2.84
N PHE A 15 -1.61 -6.01 -2.46
CA PHE A 15 -0.49 -5.97 -3.40
C PHE A 15 0.78 -6.43 -2.71
N LEU A 16 1.74 -6.87 -3.53
CA LEU A 16 3.11 -7.13 -3.12
C LEU A 16 3.92 -5.85 -3.16
N ILE A 17 4.74 -5.60 -2.13
CA ILE A 17 5.63 -4.44 -2.06
C ILE A 17 6.99 -4.78 -1.44
N GLY A 18 8.03 -4.16 -1.99
CA GLY A 18 9.40 -4.15 -1.46
C GLY A 18 10.09 -2.82 -1.75
N GLY A 19 11.38 -2.72 -1.43
CA GLY A 19 12.18 -1.51 -1.59
C GLY A 19 12.19 -0.63 -0.34
N GLY A 20 12.45 0.67 -0.51
CA GLY A 20 12.76 1.59 0.58
C GLY A 20 11.59 1.97 1.50
N ARG A 21 11.93 2.22 2.77
CA ARG A 21 11.04 2.65 3.84
C ARG A 21 11.07 4.17 4.01
N ASN A 22 10.46 4.88 3.05
CA ASN A 22 10.34 6.33 3.11
C ASN A 22 9.01 6.77 2.48
N GLN A 23 7.93 6.89 3.24
CA GLN A 23 6.61 7.21 2.66
C GLN A 23 6.52 8.62 2.03
N GLU A 24 7.46 9.52 2.32
CA GLU A 24 7.48 10.85 1.71
C GLU A 24 7.99 10.80 0.27
N LYS A 25 9.04 10.00 0.02
CA LYS A 25 9.71 9.90 -1.28
C LYS A 25 9.37 8.61 -2.06
N LEU A 26 9.01 7.53 -1.37
CA LEU A 26 8.78 6.18 -1.89
C LEU A 26 7.44 5.66 -1.36
N ALA A 27 6.37 5.81 -2.13
CA ALA A 27 5.04 5.44 -1.67
C ALA A 27 4.14 4.85 -2.74
N VAL A 28 3.30 3.91 -2.30
CA VAL A 28 2.04 3.53 -2.95
C VAL A 28 0.92 4.22 -2.20
N GLU A 29 0.06 4.92 -2.94
CA GLU A 29 -1.06 5.67 -2.39
C GLU A 29 -2.35 5.29 -3.11
N LEU A 30 -3.42 5.08 -2.34
CA LEU A 30 -4.78 4.97 -2.87
C LEU A 30 -5.43 6.35 -2.84
N LEU A 31 -5.89 6.81 -3.99
CA LEU A 31 -6.62 8.06 -4.12
C LEU A 31 -8.09 7.79 -4.41
N VAL A 32 -8.98 8.44 -3.67
CA VAL A 32 -10.43 8.47 -3.93
C VAL A 32 -10.87 9.93 -3.91
N ASP A 33 -11.60 10.37 -4.95
CA ASP A 33 -11.92 11.78 -5.20
C ASP A 33 -10.70 12.71 -5.14
N ARG A 34 -9.57 12.25 -5.70
CA ARG A 34 -8.27 12.94 -5.72
C ARG A 34 -7.63 13.16 -4.33
N LYS A 35 -8.17 12.57 -3.27
CA LYS A 35 -7.60 12.61 -1.91
C LYS A 35 -6.90 11.30 -1.60
N VAL A 36 -5.72 11.36 -0.99
CA VAL A 36 -5.01 10.17 -0.50
C VAL A 36 -5.77 9.62 0.70
N VAL A 37 -6.23 8.37 0.61
CA VAL A 37 -6.98 7.68 1.67
C VAL A 37 -6.21 6.50 2.29
N ARG A 38 -5.18 6.01 1.59
CA ARG A 38 -4.21 5.02 2.08
C ARG A 38 -2.83 5.36 1.53
N ARG A 39 -1.78 5.05 2.29
CA ARG A 39 -0.38 5.25 1.93
C ARG A 39 0.48 4.17 2.58
N THR A 40 1.44 3.62 1.85
CA THR A 40 2.46 2.72 2.39
C THR A 40 3.76 2.84 1.60
N SER A 41 4.87 2.40 2.19
CA SER A 41 6.19 2.26 1.54
C SER A 41 6.68 0.83 1.65
N GLY A 42 7.83 0.53 1.05
CA GLY A 42 8.58 -0.69 1.36
C GLY A 42 9.17 -0.68 2.77
N TYR A 43 10.03 -1.65 3.05
CA TYR A 43 10.57 -1.91 4.39
C TYR A 43 12.10 -2.03 4.40
N ASN A 44 12.79 -1.43 3.42
CA ASN A 44 14.23 -1.56 3.18
C ASN A 44 14.62 -3.03 2.92
N GLY A 45 13.99 -3.65 1.94
CA GLY A 45 14.30 -5.03 1.55
C GLY A 45 13.82 -5.38 0.15
N ASP A 46 14.53 -6.30 -0.50
CA ASP A 46 14.24 -6.74 -1.89
C ASP A 46 13.18 -7.85 -1.97
N VAL A 47 12.89 -8.51 -0.84
CA VAL A 47 11.78 -9.46 -0.77
C VAL A 47 10.49 -8.66 -0.93
N LEU A 48 9.52 -9.21 -1.68
CA LEU A 48 8.18 -8.63 -1.73
C LEU A 48 7.31 -9.27 -0.66
N ASP A 49 6.53 -8.45 0.04
CA ASP A 49 5.54 -8.94 1.00
C ASP A 49 4.15 -8.38 0.71
N TRP A 50 3.13 -9.11 1.13
CA TRP A 50 1.75 -8.73 0.96
C TRP A 50 1.39 -7.62 1.94
N ILE A 51 0.81 -6.56 1.40
CA ILE A 51 -0.01 -5.59 2.12
C ILE A 51 -1.45 -5.78 1.69
N ALA A 52 -2.37 -5.67 2.65
CA ALA A 52 -3.80 -5.64 2.39
C ALA A 52 -4.39 -4.38 3.04
N TRP A 53 -4.98 -3.52 2.22
CA TRP A 53 -5.76 -2.37 2.70
C TRP A 53 -7.24 -2.75 2.76
N ASP A 54 -7.85 -2.54 3.93
CA ASP A 54 -9.31 -2.50 4.04
C ASP A 54 -9.83 -1.25 3.30
N VAL A 55 -10.62 -1.48 2.26
CA VAL A 55 -11.21 -0.45 1.41
C VAL A 55 -12.74 -0.43 1.48
N ARG A 56 -13.35 -1.21 2.39
CA ARG A 56 -14.80 -1.20 2.66
C ARG A 56 -15.39 0.20 2.86
N PRO A 57 -14.72 1.14 3.56
CA PRO A 57 -15.22 2.51 3.72
C PRO A 57 -15.38 3.30 2.40
N PHE A 58 -14.84 2.80 1.29
CA PHE A 58 -14.84 3.46 -0.01
C PHE A 58 -15.61 2.67 -1.07
N HIS A 59 -16.41 1.68 -0.67
CA HIS A 59 -17.21 0.86 -1.59
C HIS A 59 -18.05 1.70 -2.55
N GLY A 60 -18.08 1.28 -3.81
CA GLY A 60 -18.81 1.93 -4.89
C GLY A 60 -18.15 3.20 -5.44
N ARG A 61 -17.00 3.62 -4.89
CA ARG A 61 -16.24 4.78 -5.39
C ARG A 61 -15.18 4.36 -6.42
N GLN A 62 -14.83 5.30 -7.29
CA GLN A 62 -13.70 5.15 -8.20
C GLN A 62 -12.40 5.54 -7.50
N ALA A 63 -11.37 4.73 -7.68
CA ALA A 63 -10.05 4.96 -7.13
C ALA A 63 -8.98 5.01 -8.23
N VAL A 64 -7.82 5.53 -7.85
CA VAL A 64 -6.57 5.51 -8.63
C VAL A 64 -5.44 5.16 -7.66
N LEU A 65 -4.50 4.31 -8.10
CA LEU A 65 -3.23 4.14 -7.40
C LEU A 65 -2.22 5.15 -7.90
N ARG A 66 -1.53 5.83 -6.97
CA ARG A 66 -0.36 6.65 -7.25
C ARG A 66 0.87 5.97 -6.68
N MET A 67 1.88 5.81 -7.52
CA MET A 67 3.21 5.36 -7.11
C MET A 67 4.18 6.51 -7.24
N THR A 68 4.81 6.88 -6.13
CA THR A 68 5.83 7.92 -6.05
C THR A 68 7.16 7.25 -5.79
N ASP A 69 8.11 7.46 -6.70
CA ASP A 69 9.50 7.07 -6.55
C ASP A 69 10.35 8.30 -6.84
N GLY A 70 10.77 8.98 -5.78
CA GLY A 70 11.47 10.25 -5.83
C GLY A 70 12.68 10.32 -4.91
N SER A 71 13.17 9.17 -4.41
CA SER A 71 14.44 9.15 -3.70
C SER A 71 15.58 9.16 -4.71
N THR A 72 16.53 10.08 -4.51
CA THR A 72 17.69 10.27 -5.42
C THR A 72 19.01 9.96 -4.72
N ASP A 73 18.95 9.72 -3.41
CA ASP A 73 20.08 9.79 -2.49
C ASP A 73 20.12 8.61 -1.48
N ASP A 74 19.12 7.73 -1.48
CA ASP A 74 19.07 6.58 -0.57
C ASP A 74 19.51 5.27 -1.25
N TYR A 75 20.20 4.40 -0.52
CA TYR A 75 20.58 3.05 -0.98
C TYR A 75 19.36 2.20 -1.36
N TRP A 76 18.24 2.40 -0.66
CA TRP A 76 16.95 1.78 -0.94
C TRP A 76 16.03 2.68 -1.77
N GLY A 77 16.58 3.60 -2.56
CA GLY A 77 15.87 4.64 -3.31
C GLY A 77 14.99 4.12 -4.46
N HIS A 78 14.38 2.95 -4.30
CA HIS A 78 13.49 2.34 -5.26
C HIS A 78 12.30 1.72 -4.52
N LEU A 79 11.20 1.55 -5.25
CA LEU A 79 10.00 0.86 -4.77
C LEU A 79 9.55 -0.16 -5.81
N VAL A 80 9.34 -1.41 -5.37
CA VAL A 80 8.85 -2.49 -6.25
C VAL A 80 7.44 -2.86 -5.82
N VAL A 81 6.51 -2.89 -6.77
CA VAL A 81 5.10 -3.24 -6.54
C VAL A 81 4.67 -4.25 -7.57
N ASP A 82 3.94 -5.26 -7.13
CA ASP A 82 3.40 -6.29 -8.01
C ASP A 82 2.05 -6.81 -7.50
N HIS A 83 1.34 -7.58 -8.33
CA HIS A 83 0.13 -8.32 -7.98
C HIS A 83 -0.94 -7.49 -7.24
N VAL A 84 -1.28 -6.32 -7.80
CA VAL A 84 -2.37 -5.49 -7.29
C VAL A 84 -3.72 -6.18 -7.57
N VAL A 85 -4.43 -6.57 -6.51
CA VAL A 85 -5.66 -7.36 -6.59
C VAL A 85 -6.73 -6.86 -5.62
N LEU A 86 -7.98 -6.88 -6.08
CA LEU A 86 -9.16 -6.65 -5.26
C LEU A 86 -9.79 -7.99 -4.86
N SER A 87 -10.13 -8.17 -3.59
CA SER A 87 -10.68 -9.43 -3.05
C SER A 87 -11.58 -9.20 -1.84
N ASP A 88 -12.46 -10.16 -1.55
CA ASP A 88 -13.34 -10.12 -0.36
C ASP A 88 -12.59 -10.51 0.92
N GLU A 89 -11.40 -11.11 0.80
CA GLU A 89 -10.50 -11.46 1.92
C GLU A 89 -9.13 -10.77 1.77
N PRO A 90 -8.44 -10.41 2.86
CA PRO A 90 -7.11 -9.84 2.77
C PRO A 90 -6.09 -10.87 2.29
N ALA A 91 -5.11 -10.45 1.49
CA ALA A 91 -3.95 -11.28 1.23
C ALA A 91 -3.22 -11.60 2.54
N ARG A 92 -2.77 -12.85 2.69
CA ARG A 92 -2.03 -13.26 3.88
C ARG A 92 -0.60 -12.75 3.78
N ALA A 93 -0.23 -11.87 4.71
CA ALA A 93 1.14 -11.46 4.88
C ALA A 93 2.06 -12.67 5.06
N SER A 94 3.26 -12.61 4.49
CA SER A 94 4.25 -13.67 4.68
C SER A 94 4.73 -13.70 6.14
N VAL A 95 5.34 -14.82 6.55
CA VAL A 95 5.88 -15.00 7.92
C VAL A 95 6.88 -13.89 8.30
N HIS A 96 7.46 -13.18 7.33
CA HIS A 96 8.30 -12.01 7.61
C HIS A 96 7.52 -10.91 8.34
N GLN A 97 6.33 -10.47 7.89
CA GLN A 97 5.49 -9.48 8.61
C GLN A 97 5.11 -9.91 10.03
N GLY A 98 4.95 -11.22 10.29
CA GLY A 98 4.62 -11.73 11.62
C GLY A 98 5.66 -11.37 12.70
N ARG A 99 6.90 -11.05 12.33
CA ARG A 99 7.94 -10.51 13.22
C ARG A 99 7.99 -8.98 13.27
N TRP A 100 7.38 -8.29 12.32
CA TRP A 100 7.42 -6.82 12.19
C TRP A 100 6.17 -6.14 12.77
N VAL A 101 5.04 -6.84 12.86
CA VAL A 101 3.82 -6.37 13.54
C VAL A 101 4.09 -6.03 15.00
N ASP A 102 5.03 -6.71 15.67
CA ASP A 102 5.40 -6.44 17.06
C ASP A 102 6.12 -5.09 17.29
N HIS A 103 6.59 -4.42 16.23
CA HIS A 103 7.37 -3.17 16.32
C HIS A 103 6.84 -2.01 15.45
N GLY A 104 5.65 -2.15 14.86
CA GLY A 104 5.05 -1.18 13.93
C GLY A 104 3.75 -0.57 14.45
N THR A 105 3.82 0.16 15.54
CA THR A 105 2.74 0.91 16.18
C THR A 105 1.88 1.69 15.16
N ASP A 106 0.65 1.21 14.98
CA ASP A 106 -0.62 1.93 14.92
C ASP A 106 -0.79 3.11 13.94
N PHE A 107 -1.35 2.83 12.77
CA PHE A 107 -2.30 3.75 12.09
C PHE A 107 -3.72 3.16 12.04
N TYR A 108 -4.11 2.44 13.10
CA TYR A 108 -5.51 2.11 13.37
C TYR A 108 -6.13 3.23 14.23
N ALA A 109 -6.35 4.39 13.64
CA ALA A 109 -7.24 5.38 14.22
C ALA A 109 -8.27 5.78 13.17
N VAL A 110 -9.39 5.08 13.22
CA VAL A 110 -10.68 5.57 12.77
C VAL A 110 -10.91 6.88 13.54
N GLN A 111 -11.11 8.00 12.84
CA GLN A 111 -11.78 9.13 13.45
C GLN A 111 -13.23 9.11 12.97
N SER A 112 -14.09 8.73 13.91
CA SER A 112 -15.53 8.90 13.95
C SER A 112 -15.96 10.33 13.63
#